data_AF-A0A4U0VWZ4-F1
#
_entry.id   AF-A0A4U0VWZ4-F1
#
_cell.length_a   1.000
_cell.length_b   1.000
_cell.length_c   1.000
_cell.angle_alpha   90.00
_cell.angle_beta   90.00
_cell.angle_gamma   90.00
#
_symmetry.space_group_name_H-M   'P 1'
#
loop_
_entity.id
_entity.type
_entity.pdbx_description
1 polymer ?
#
loop_
_entity_poly.entity_id
_entity_poly.type
_entity_poly.pdbx_seq_one_letter_code
_entity_poly.pdbx_strand_id
1 'polypeptide(L)'
;MGIELGDWYRLFLIPGMNRCSKSAVNPPWYIAGPNQAGALVRGTGIRSVPGFEDSERDMLMALVRWVEQKQAPGQIIGTKYKNDT
;
A
#
# COMPACT_ATOMS: atom_id res chain seq x y z
N MET A 1 7.23 -25.87 -14.37
CA MET A 1 6.97 -24.86 -15.42
C MET A 1 6.01 -23.82 -14.85
N GLY A 2 6.39 -22.54 -14.89
CA GLY A 2 5.51 -21.43 -14.54
C GLY A 2 4.77 -20.92 -15.76
N ILE A 3 3.67 -20.20 -15.54
CA ILE A 3 2.98 -19.43 -16.59
C ILE A 3 3.66 -18.06 -16.65
N GLU A 4 4.08 -17.64 -17.84
CA GLU A 4 4.58 -16.28 -18.07
C GLU A 4 3.43 -15.29 -17.85
N LEU A 5 3.53 -14.49 -16.78
CA LEU A 5 2.63 -13.37 -16.53
C LEU A 5 3.12 -12.19 -17.36
N GLY A 6 2.26 -11.67 -18.23
CA GLY A 6 2.53 -10.43 -18.95
C GLY A 6 2.65 -9.23 -18.01
N ASP A 7 3.11 -8.11 -18.56
CA ASP A 7 3.44 -6.88 -17.81
C ASP A 7 2.23 -6.12 -17.25
N TRP A 8 1.05 -6.76 -17.21
CA TRP A 8 -0.23 -6.24 -16.72
C TRP A 8 -0.56 -6.66 -15.28
N TYR A 9 0.16 -7.64 -14.73
CA TYR A 9 -0.05 -8.15 -13.35
C TYR A 9 1.22 -8.05 -12.53
N ARG A 10 1.10 -7.56 -11.30
CA ARG A 10 2.20 -7.53 -10.32
C ARG A 10 1.67 -7.95 -8.95
N LEU A 11 2.35 -8.88 -8.32
CA LEU A 11 2.08 -9.33 -6.95
C LEU A 11 3.13 -8.77 -6.01
N PHE A 12 2.68 -8.00 -5.01
CA PHE A 12 3.53 -7.50 -3.93
C PHE A 12 3.14 -8.19 -2.63
N LEU A 13 4.06 -8.98 -2.08
CA LEU A 13 3.92 -9.49 -0.71
C LEU A 13 4.28 -8.38 0.26
N ILE A 14 3.50 -8.20 1.32
CA ILE A 14 3.74 -7.19 2.36
C ILE A 14 4.12 -7.92 3.65
N PRO A 15 5.42 -8.06 3.95
CA PRO A 15 5.87 -8.86 5.07
C PRO A 15 5.33 -8.35 6.41
N GLY A 16 4.71 -9.25 7.16
CA GLY A 16 4.19 -8.98 8.49
C GLY A 16 2.90 -8.15 8.54
N MET A 17 2.31 -7.78 7.41
CA MET A 17 0.93 -7.29 7.37
C MET A 17 -0.05 -8.44 7.69
N ASN A 18 -1.03 -8.19 8.55
CA ASN A 18 -2.10 -9.15 8.82
C ASN A 18 -3.16 -9.11 7.69
N ARG A 19 -4.34 -9.70 7.92
CA ARG A 19 -5.46 -9.63 6.97
C ARG A 19 -5.83 -8.16 6.72
N CYS A 20 -5.46 -7.66 5.54
CA CYS A 20 -5.73 -6.33 5.00
C CYS A 20 -5.12 -5.13 5.74
N SER A 21 -4.84 -5.22 7.04
CA SER A 21 -4.39 -4.10 7.86
C SER A 21 -3.63 -4.58 9.09
N LYS A 22 -2.97 -3.66 9.80
CA LYS A 22 -2.14 -3.91 11.00
C LYS A 22 -0.99 -4.88 10.71
N SER A 23 -0.16 -5.09 11.72
CA SER A 23 0.98 -6.00 11.59
C SER A 23 1.31 -6.76 12.87
N ALA A 24 1.98 -7.89 12.71
CA ALA A 24 2.63 -8.62 13.80
C ALA A 24 4.09 -8.18 13.91
N VAL A 25 4.60 -7.97 15.12
CA VAL A 25 6.02 -7.59 15.38
C VAL A 25 6.43 -6.22 14.81
N ASN A 26 5.45 -5.31 14.66
CA ASN A 26 5.67 -3.88 14.35
C ASN A 26 6.26 -3.47 12.97
N PRO A 27 6.18 -4.25 11.86
CA PRO A 27 6.66 -3.81 10.55
C PRO A 27 5.73 -2.79 9.88
N PRO A 28 6.23 -2.06 8.86
CA PRO A 28 5.41 -1.22 7.99
C PRO A 28 4.36 -2.06 7.24
N TRP A 29 3.11 -1.61 7.31
CA TRP A 29 1.96 -2.34 6.78
C TRP A 29 1.00 -1.44 6.00
N TYR A 30 1.01 -0.15 6.30
CA TYR A 30 0.09 0.80 5.71
C TYR A 30 0.59 1.21 4.32
N ILE A 31 -0.20 0.94 3.30
CA ILE A 31 0.07 1.27 1.89
C ILE A 31 -1.08 2.08 1.28
N ALA A 32 -1.85 2.76 2.15
CA ALA A 32 -3.12 3.38 1.82
C ALA A 32 -4.09 2.44 1.06
N GLY A 33 -4.05 1.15 1.40
CA GLY A 33 -4.91 0.15 0.78
C GLY A 33 -6.39 0.31 1.19
N PRO A 34 -7.30 -0.41 0.52
CA PRO A 34 -8.72 -0.38 0.82
C PRO A 34 -9.01 -0.56 2.32
N ASN A 35 -9.75 0.37 2.89
CA ASN A 35 -10.16 0.40 4.30
C ASN A 35 -9.02 0.45 5.34
N GLN A 36 -7.74 0.55 4.93
CA GLN A 36 -6.62 0.59 5.87
C GLN A 36 -6.64 1.84 6.75
N ALA A 37 -7.08 2.99 6.21
CA ALA A 37 -7.22 4.22 6.97
C ALA A 37 -8.12 4.05 8.21
N GLY A 38 -9.20 3.26 8.10
CA GLY A 38 -10.09 2.97 9.22
C GLY A 38 -9.47 2.07 10.31
N ALA A 39 -8.35 1.41 10.02
CA ALA A 39 -7.62 0.61 11.01
C ALA A 39 -6.61 1.44 11.82
N LEU A 40 -6.36 2.70 11.44
CA LEU A 40 -5.58 3.65 12.25
C LEU A 40 -6.46 4.22 13.36
N VAL A 41 -5.86 4.46 14.53
CA VAL A 41 -6.57 4.90 15.75
C VAL A 41 -7.27 6.26 15.55
N ARG A 42 -6.76 7.12 14.66
CA ARG A 42 -7.38 8.42 14.32
C ARG A 42 -8.66 8.32 13.47
N GLY A 43 -9.03 7.14 13.00
CA GLY A 43 -10.28 6.92 12.27
C GLY A 43 -10.31 7.53 10.86
N THR A 44 -11.52 7.75 10.35
CA THR A 44 -11.80 8.21 8.98
C THR A 44 -11.31 9.64 8.74
N GLY A 45 -10.46 9.85 7.73
CA GLY A 45 -9.95 11.18 7.37
C GLY A 45 -8.48 11.18 6.95
N ILE A 46 -7.73 10.12 7.27
CA ILE A 46 -6.40 9.90 6.72
C ILE A 46 -6.54 9.37 5.30
N ARG A 47 -5.94 10.08 4.34
CA ARG A 47 -5.69 9.62 2.97
C ARG A 47 -4.19 9.49 2.78
N SER A 48 -3.75 8.47 2.03
CA SER A 48 -2.33 8.25 1.77
C SER A 48 -1.48 8.29 3.07
N VAL A 49 -0.22 8.71 2.95
CA VAL A 49 0.67 9.02 4.06
C VAL A 49 0.83 10.55 4.14
N PRO A 50 0.47 11.22 5.25
CA PRO A 50 0.60 12.66 5.37
C PRO A 50 2.03 13.14 5.06
N GLY A 51 2.15 14.11 4.14
CA GLY A 51 3.44 14.61 3.65
C GLY A 51 4.09 13.79 2.53
N PHE A 52 3.53 12.63 2.20
CA PHE A 52 3.99 11.75 1.12
C PHE A 52 2.79 11.20 0.33
N GLU A 53 1.93 12.10 -0.15
CA GLU A 53 0.73 11.79 -0.93
C GLU A 53 1.08 11.39 -2.38
N ASP A 54 1.85 10.31 -2.52
CA ASP A 54 2.47 9.88 -3.78
C ASP A 54 2.08 8.45 -4.19
N SER A 55 2.37 8.12 -5.45
CA SER A 55 2.09 6.79 -6.03
C SER A 55 2.99 5.68 -5.50
N GLU A 56 4.03 5.99 -4.71
CA GLU A 56 4.91 4.95 -4.15
C GLU A 56 4.35 4.41 -2.83
N ARG A 57 3.64 5.24 -2.06
CA ARG A 57 3.11 4.90 -0.73
C ARG A 57 1.60 4.69 -0.70
N ASP A 58 0.91 5.09 -1.76
CA ASP A 58 -0.53 4.90 -1.93
C ASP A 58 -0.84 3.97 -3.10
N MET A 59 -1.36 2.78 -2.77
CA MET A 59 -1.65 1.74 -3.76
C MET A 59 -2.72 2.16 -4.78
N LEU A 60 -3.68 3.00 -4.39
CA LEU A 60 -4.68 3.50 -5.33
C LEU A 60 -4.02 4.46 -6.34
N MET A 61 -3.18 5.37 -5.85
CA MET A 61 -2.42 6.28 -6.72
C MET A 61 -1.41 5.54 -7.60
N ALA A 62 -0.82 4.45 -7.11
CA ALA A 62 0.03 3.55 -7.90
C ALA A 62 -0.75 2.95 -9.08
N LEU A 63 -1.97 2.48 -8.84
CA LEU A 63 -2.83 1.91 -9.88
C LEU A 63 -3.27 2.97 -10.91
N VAL A 64 -3.67 4.16 -10.45
CA VAL A 64 -4.02 5.30 -11.32
C VAL A 64 -2.84 5.66 -12.21
N ARG A 65 -1.64 5.82 -11.64
CA ARG A 65 -0.41 6.12 -12.41
C ARG A 65 -0.09 5.01 -13.43
N TRP A 66 -0.28 3.75 -13.06
CA TRP A 66 -0.05 2.65 -13.99
C TRP A 66 -1.00 2.71 -15.19
N VAL A 67 -2.29 2.89 -14.95
CA VAL A 67 -3.32 2.90 -16.00
C VAL A 67 -3.21 4.16 -16.86
N GLU A 68 -3.15 5.34 -16.24
CA GLU A 68 -3.25 6.62 -16.96
C GLU A 68 -1.92 7.06 -17.57
N GLN A 69 -0.79 6.71 -16.94
CA GLN A 69 0.54 7.16 -17.36
C GLN A 69 1.43 6.04 -17.88
N LYS A 70 0.91 4.80 -17.98
CA LYS A 70 1.65 3.61 -18.44
C LYS A 70 2.92 3.34 -17.62
N GLN A 71 2.93 3.74 -16.36
CA GLN A 71 4.08 3.61 -15.45
C GLN A 71 3.74 2.63 -14.33
N ALA A 72 4.09 1.36 -14.55
CA ALA A 72 3.84 0.30 -13.58
C ALA A 72 4.71 0.48 -12.32
N PRO A 73 4.17 0.24 -11.11
CA PRO A 73 4.95 0.36 -9.88
C PRO A 73 6.02 -0.73 -9.82
N GLY A 74 7.27 -0.34 -9.51
CA GLY A 74 8.35 -1.29 -9.19
C GLY A 74 8.32 -1.76 -7.74
N GLN A 75 7.69 -0.99 -6.86
CA GLN A 75 7.55 -1.25 -5.43
C GLN A 75 6.33 -0.50 -4.87
N ILE A 76 5.89 -0.90 -3.68
CA ILE A 76 4.94 -0.16 -2.86
C ILE A 76 5.58 0.00 -1.47
N ILE A 77 5.78 1.25 -1.03
CA ILE A 77 6.44 1.60 0.22
C ILE A 77 5.42 1.56 1.35
N GLY A 78 5.53 0.54 2.21
CA GLY A 78 4.76 0.46 3.44
C GLY A 78 5.20 1.47 4.48
N THR A 79 4.24 2.02 5.22
CA THR A 79 4.45 2.94 6.33
C THR A 79 4.08 2.27 7.66
N LYS A 80 4.89 2.54 8.69
CA LYS A 80 4.55 2.23 10.08
C LYS A 80 4.28 3.52 10.84
N TYR A 81 3.04 3.72 11.25
CA TYR A 81 2.67 4.84 12.12
C TYR A 81 3.08 4.53 13.56
N LYS A 82 3.55 5.54 14.30
CA LYS A 82 3.81 5.38 15.73
C LYS A 82 2.50 5.01 16.41
N ASN A 83 2.48 3.89 17.13
CA ASN A 83 1.28 3.35 17.78
C ASN A 83 0.06 3.14 16.86
N ASP A 84 0.26 3.08 15.53
CA ASP A 84 -0.82 3.08 14.55
C ASP A 84 -1.79 4.29 14.69
N THR A 85 -1.23 5.45 15.10
CA THR A 85 -1.93 6.75 15.29
C THR A 85 -1.35 7.86 14.44
#